data_AF-A0A7C9QTD2-F1
#
_entry.id   AF-A0A7C9QTD2-F1
#
_cell.length_a   1.000
_cell.length_b   1.000
_cell.length_c   1.000
_cell.angle_alpha   90.00
_cell.angle_beta   90.00
_cell.angle_gamma   90.00
#
_symmetry.space_group_name_H-M   'P 1'
#
loop_
_entity.id
_entity.type
_entity.pdbx_description
1 polymer ?
#
loop_
_entity_poly.entity_id
_entity_poly.type
_entity_poly.pdbx_seq_one_letter_code
_entity_poly.pdbx_strand_id
1 'polypeptide(L)' 'MADLYAGAPDARQAGDIKPSRFRPQYRALSDDEKALHGAIKAKAVEMEALFDQVKDGRYKSLAFTDLESSIMWIVKQLTA' A
#
# COMPACT_ATOMS: atom_id res chain seq x y z
N MET A 1 -2.05 -13.41 -13.66
CA MET A 1 -1.97 -12.03 -13.14
C MET A 1 -3.36 -11.62 -12.68
N ALA A 2 -3.86 -12.31 -11.68
CA ALA A 2 -5.09 -12.09 -10.94
C ALA A 2 -4.70 -12.69 -9.59
N ASP A 3 -4.59 -11.93 -8.50
CA ASP A 3 -5.65 -11.94 -7.48
C ASP A 3 -5.40 -10.86 -6.40
N LEU A 4 -4.47 -9.91 -6.63
CA LEU A 4 -4.02 -8.97 -5.59
C LEU A 4 -5.14 -8.06 -5.04
N TYR A 5 -6.21 -7.84 -5.80
CA TYR A 5 -7.35 -6.99 -5.42
C TYR A 5 -8.60 -7.78 -5.00
N ALA A 6 -8.57 -9.11 -5.07
CA ALA A 6 -9.70 -9.97 -4.72
C ALA A 6 -9.66 -10.49 -3.28
N GLY A 7 -8.61 -10.15 -2.52
CA GLY A 7 -8.42 -10.60 -1.13
C GLY A 7 -8.03 -12.08 -1.00
N ALA A 8 -7.84 -12.80 -2.11
CA ALA A 8 -7.30 -14.15 -2.07
C ALA A 8 -5.80 -14.11 -1.76
N PRO A 9 -5.30 -14.95 -0.83
CA PRO A 9 -3.88 -14.98 -0.48
C PRO A 9 -3.04 -15.40 -1.69
N ASP A 10 -1.97 -14.66 -1.98
CA ASP A 10 -1.05 -14.95 -3.08
C ASP A 10 -0.39 -16.32 -2.84
N ALA A 11 -0.71 -17.31 -3.68
CA ALA A 11 -0.17 -18.67 -3.59
C ALA A 11 1.37 -18.70 -3.67
N ARG A 12 2.02 -17.68 -4.23
CA ARG A 12 3.50 -17.55 -4.25
C ARG A 12 4.09 -17.21 -2.87
N GLN A 13 3.25 -16.78 -1.93
CA GLN A 13 3.59 -16.53 -0.53
C GLN A 13 3.12 -17.66 0.40
N ALA A 14 2.56 -18.75 -0.12
CA ALA A 14 2.15 -19.91 0.67
C ALA A 14 3.31 -20.91 0.85
N GLY A 15 3.46 -21.47 2.05
CA GLY A 15 4.46 -22.50 2.39
C GLY A 15 5.68 -21.99 3.16
N ASP A 16 6.70 -22.85 3.31
CA ASP A 16 7.95 -22.53 4.00
C ASP A 16 8.90 -21.76 3.07
N ILE A 17 8.71 -20.44 3.00
CA ILE A 17 9.47 -19.54 2.12
C ILE A 17 10.59 -18.89 2.91
N LYS A 18 11.84 -19.15 2.50
CA LYS A 18 13.01 -18.52 3.11
C LYS A 18 12.96 -16.99 2.92
N PRO A 19 12.98 -16.20 4.02
CA PRO A 19 13.01 -14.74 3.93
C PRO A 19 14.23 -14.23 3.17
N SER A 20 14.05 -13.17 2.40
CA SER A 20 15.15 -12.45 1.74
C SER A 20 14.81 -10.97 1.55
N ARG A 21 15.80 -10.15 1.17
CA ARG A 21 15.57 -8.74 0.83
C ARG A 21 14.50 -8.51 -0.25
N PHE A 22 14.24 -9.52 -1.09
CA PHE A 22 13.24 -9.48 -2.16
C PHE A 22 11.95 -10.24 -1.82
N ARG A 23 11.93 -10.93 -0.68
CA ARG A 23 10.80 -11.72 -0.16
C ARG A 23 10.72 -11.56 1.35
N PRO A 24 10.34 -10.39 1.86
CA PRO A 24 10.08 -10.21 3.28
C PRO A 24 8.89 -11.07 3.70
N GLN A 25 8.97 -11.63 4.91
CA GLN A 25 7.84 -12.30 5.54
C GLN A 25 7.05 -11.25 6.33
N TYR A 26 5.82 -10.99 5.92
CA TYR A 26 4.95 -10.06 6.63
C TYR A 26 4.25 -10.78 7.77
N ARG A 27 4.12 -10.10 8.92
CA ARG A 27 3.30 -10.62 10.02
C ARG A 27 1.81 -10.45 9.71
N ALA A 28 0.98 -11.22 10.38
CA ALA A 28 -0.45 -10.99 10.38
C ALA A 28 -0.78 -9.67 11.12
N LEU A 29 -1.71 -8.91 10.57
CA LEU A 29 -2.25 -7.70 11.19
C LEU A 29 -3.40 -8.05 12.14
N SER A 30 -3.48 -7.36 13.28
CA SER A 30 -4.68 -7.34 14.11
C SER A 30 -5.84 -6.66 13.39
N ASP A 31 -7.06 -6.79 13.91
CA ASP A 31 -8.22 -6.14 13.29
C ASP A 31 -8.13 -4.61 13.37
N ASP A 32 -7.59 -4.06 14.46
CA ASP A 32 -7.31 -2.63 14.59
C ASP A 32 -6.28 -2.15 13.55
N GLU A 33 -5.25 -2.95 13.29
CA GLU A 33 -4.24 -2.62 12.29
C GLU A 33 -4.79 -2.72 10.86
N LYS A 34 -5.68 -3.69 10.59
CA LYS A 34 -6.39 -3.74 9.30
C LYS A 34 -7.28 -2.51 9.12
N ALA A 35 -7.97 -2.08 10.17
CA ALA A 35 -8.79 -0.88 10.15
C ALA A 35 -7.93 0.36 9.89
N LEU A 36 -6.77 0.48 10.56
CA LEU A 36 -5.82 1.57 10.33
C LEU A 36 -5.25 1.56 8.90
N HIS A 37 -4.86 0.39 8.38
CA HIS A 37 -4.43 0.23 6.99
C HIS A 37 -5.51 0.71 6.01
N GLY A 38 -6.76 0.33 6.24
CA GLY A 38 -7.91 0.79 5.44
C GLY A 38 -8.10 2.30 5.51
N ALA A 39 -8.04 2.88 6.72
CA ALA A 39 -8.20 4.32 6.93
C ALA A 39 -7.10 5.13 6.21
N ILE A 40 -5.84 4.69 6.28
CA ILE A 40 -4.71 5.33 5.59
C ILE A 40 -4.96 5.36 4.08
N LYS A 41 -5.34 4.23 3.48
CA LYS A 41 -5.61 4.13 2.04
C LYS A 41 -6.84 4.93 1.61
N ALA A 42 -7.90 4.95 2.41
CA ALA A 42 -9.08 5.77 2.14
C ALA A 42 -8.71 7.26 2.09
N LYS A 43 -7.87 7.73 3.01
CA LYS A 43 -7.38 9.12 3.01
C LYS A 43 -6.46 9.44 1.83
N ALA A 44 -5.68 8.47 1.36
CA ALA A 44 -4.90 8.65 0.13
C ALA A 44 -5.81 8.94 -1.07
N VAL A 45 -6.89 8.16 -1.26
CA VAL A 45 -7.87 8.37 -2.34
C VAL A 45 -8.53 9.75 -2.25
N GLU A 46 -8.90 10.19 -1.04
CA GLU A 46 -9.42 11.54 -0.83
C GLU A 46 -8.41 12.63 -1.26
N MET A 47 -7.11 12.44 -0.98
CA MET A 47 -6.07 13.40 -1.40
C MET A 47 -5.82 13.38 -2.90
N GLU A 48 -5.82 12.20 -3.54
CA GLU A 48 -5.71 12.09 -5.01
C GLU A 48 -6.82 12.89 -5.71
N ALA A 49 -8.06 12.79 -5.21
CA ALA A 49 -9.19 13.55 -5.74
C ALA A 49 -9.03 15.09 -5.60
N LEU A 50 -8.30 15.56 -4.59
CA LEU A 50 -7.93 16.97 -4.47
C LEU A 50 -6.79 17.34 -5.42
N PHE A 51 -5.78 16.47 -5.57
CA PHE A 51 -4.67 16.70 -6.48
C PHE A 51 -5.12 16.77 -7.93
N ASP A 52 -6.16 16.01 -8.31
CA ASP A 52 -6.74 16.04 -9.64
C ASP A 52 -7.37 17.38 -10.03
N GLN A 53 -7.77 18.20 -9.05
CA GLN A 53 -8.27 19.56 -9.28
C GLN A 53 -7.14 20.55 -9.63
N VAL A 54 -5.88 20.18 -9.40
CA VAL A 54 -4.72 20.97 -9.80
C VAL A 54 -4.42 20.72 -11.27
N LYS A 55 -4.03 21.79 -11.99
CA LYS A 55 -3.58 21.69 -13.39
C LYS A 55 -2.46 20.67 -13.54
N ASP A 56 -2.42 20.02 -14.69
CA ASP A 56 -1.36 19.07 -14.99
C ASP A 56 0.01 19.74 -15.10
N GLY A 57 1.04 19.01 -14.68
CA GLY A 57 2.42 19.47 -14.71
C GLY A 57 3.30 18.73 -13.72
N ARG A 58 4.59 19.05 -13.77
CA ARG A 58 5.65 18.38 -12.98
C ARG A 58 5.31 18.26 -11.49
N TYR A 59 4.83 19.34 -10.86
CA TYR A 59 4.58 19.34 -9.42
C TYR A 59 3.40 18.46 -9.01
N LYS A 60 2.34 18.39 -9.83
CA LYS A 60 1.25 17.44 -9.62
C LYS A 60 1.78 16.01 -9.70
N SER A 61 2.54 15.67 -10.74
CA SER A 61 3.14 14.33 -10.89
C SER A 61 4.07 13.95 -9.73
N LEU A 62 4.88 14.90 -9.24
CA LEU A 62 5.72 14.68 -8.07
C LEU A 62 4.88 14.46 -6.80
N ALA A 63 3.84 15.27 -6.58
CA ALA A 63 2.95 15.12 -5.43
C ALA A 63 2.25 13.75 -5.40
N PHE A 64 1.77 13.25 -6.55
CA PHE A 64 1.23 11.89 -6.65
C PHE A 64 2.27 10.82 -6.30
N THR A 65 3.50 10.95 -6.83
CA THR A 65 4.59 10.01 -6.55
C THR A 65 4.97 9.99 -5.06
N ASP A 66 5.04 11.16 -4.45
CA ASP A 66 5.38 11.33 -3.04
C ASP A 66 4.27 10.79 -2.12
N LEU A 67 3.00 11.01 -2.50
CA LEU A 67 1.84 10.44 -1.80
C LEU A 67 1.89 8.91 -1.85
N GLU A 68 2.01 8.33 -3.04
CA GLU A 68 2.11 6.87 -3.22
C GLU A 68 3.26 6.28 -2.41
N SER A 69 4.44 6.90 -2.50
CA SER A 69 5.64 6.46 -1.78
C SER A 69 5.43 6.52 -0.26
N SER A 70 4.85 7.60 0.24
CA SER A 70 4.57 7.78 1.68
C SER A 70 3.60 6.71 2.19
N ILE A 71 2.53 6.44 1.44
CA ILE A 71 1.53 5.42 1.79
C ILE A 71 2.14 4.01 1.74
N MET A 72 2.97 3.72 0.73
CA MET A 72 3.68 2.44 0.65
C MET A 72 4.59 2.22 1.86
N TRP A 73 5.42 3.20 2.24
CA TRP A 73 6.35 3.06 3.35
C TRP A 73 5.67 2.91 4.70
N ILE A 74 4.62 3.70 4.97
CA ILE A 74 3.93 3.63 6.27
C ILE A 74 3.13 2.33 6.42
N VAL A 75 2.50 1.83 5.34
CA VAL A 75 1.82 0.53 5.35
C VAL A 75 2.84 -0.61 5.49
N LYS A 76 3.99 -0.51 4.82
CA LYS A 76 5.05 -1.50 4.98
C LYS A 76 5.52 -1.59 6.43
N GLN A 77 5.71 -0.45 7.10
CA GLN A 77 6.06 -0.41 8.51
C GLN A 77 5.00 -1.05 9.41
N LEU A 78 3.71 -0.91 9.07
CA LEU A 78 2.63 -1.57 9.79
C LEU A 78 2.73 -3.09 9.70
N THR A 79 3.16 -3.62 8.56
CA THR A 79 3.32 -5.08 8.30
C THR A 79 4.70 -5.64 8.66
N ALA A 80 5.64 -4.79 9.09
CA ALA A 80 7.01 -5.16 9.41
C ALA A 80 7.13 -5.96 10.73
#